data_AF-A0A0N4W5R0-F1
#
_entry.id   AF-A0A0N4W5R0-F1
#
_cell.length_a   1.000
_cell.length_b   1.000
_cell.length_c   1.000
_cell.angle_alpha   90.00
_cell.angle_beta   90.00
_cell.angle_gamma   90.00
#
_symmetry.space_group_name_H-M   'P 1'
#
loop_
_entity.id
_entity.type
_entity.pdbx_description
1 polymer ?
#
loop_
_entity_poly.entity_id
_entity_poly.type
_entity_poly.pdbx_seq_one_letter_code
_entity_poly.pdbx_strand_id
1 'polypeptide(L)' 'MRGLPKSERPRSKNIVRNGTLNVGSLTGKFRDVADLMKRRNIQVLCLQGTSWKGAKVKEIGEDVKLYHKEMGMTPKEMV' A
#
# COMPACT_ATOMS: atom_id res chain seq x y z
N MET A 1 20.52 -8.18 31.06
CA MET A 1 19.14 -7.71 31.31
C MET A 1 18.16 -8.69 30.66
N ARG A 2 17.24 -9.31 31.43
CA ARG A 2 16.14 -10.10 30.84
C ARG A 2 15.07 -9.12 30.38
N GLY A 3 14.69 -9.16 29.10
CA GLY A 3 13.63 -8.30 28.57
C GLY A 3 12.28 -8.58 29.24
N LEU A 4 11.42 -7.56 29.27
CA LEU A 4 10.13 -7.63 29.98
C LEU A 4 9.26 -8.81 29.51
N PRO A 5 8.53 -9.46 30.43
CA PRO A 5 7.53 -10.48 30.13
C PRO A 5 6.54 -10.00 29.07
N LYS A 6 6.09 -10.91 28.21
CA LYS A 6 5.19 -10.59 27.07
C LYS A 6 3.89 -9.87 27.49
N SER A 7 3.46 -10.04 28.74
CA SER A 7 2.32 -9.37 29.36
C SER A 7 2.57 -7.89 29.69
N GLU A 8 3.82 -7.51 29.96
CA GLU A 8 4.24 -6.15 30.35
C GLU A 8 4.74 -5.32 29.18
N ARG A 9 4.86 -5.93 27.99
CA ARG A 9 5.09 -5.17 26.77
C ARG A 9 3.82 -4.39 26.45
N PRO A 10 3.89 -3.07 26.24
CA PRO A 10 2.74 -2.34 25.74
C PRO A 10 2.31 -2.98 24.42
N ARG A 11 1.19 -3.71 24.42
CA ARG A 11 0.54 -4.15 23.19
C ARG A 11 0.07 -2.86 22.54
N SER A 12 0.81 -2.36 21.57
CA SER A 12 0.34 -1.28 20.69
C SER A 12 -1.02 -1.72 20.16
N LYS A 13 -2.11 -1.16 20.70
CA LYS A 13 -3.49 -1.59 20.42
C LYS A 13 -3.91 -1.36 18.97
N ASN A 14 -3.05 -0.73 18.16
CA ASN A 14 -3.30 -0.42 16.76
C ASN A 14 -2.26 -1.14 15.88
N ILE A 15 -2.49 -2.42 15.60
CA ILE A 15 -1.72 -3.14 14.58
C ILE A 15 -2.24 -2.67 13.21
N VAL A 16 -1.45 -1.84 12.53
CA VAL A 16 -1.73 -1.46 11.14
C VAL A 16 -1.30 -2.61 10.23
N ARG A 17 -2.24 -3.15 9.46
CA ARG A 17 -1.94 -4.15 8.43
C ARG A 17 -1.56 -3.44 7.13
N ASN A 18 -0.28 -3.52 6.78
CA ASN A 18 0.25 -3.01 5.52
C ASN A 18 0.65 -4.15 4.56
N GLY A 19 0.74 -3.83 3.27
CA GLY A 19 1.20 -4.77 2.25
C GLY A 19 1.77 -4.07 1.03
N THR A 20 2.47 -4.82 0.20
CA THR A 20 2.93 -4.40 -1.12
C THR A 20 2.43 -5.37 -2.17
N LEU A 21 1.99 -4.88 -3.33
CA LEU A 21 1.53 -5.72 -4.43
C LEU A 21 2.05 -5.15 -5.75
N ASN A 22 2.76 -5.98 -6.52
CA ASN A 22 3.04 -5.67 -7.92
C ASN A 22 1.84 -6.09 -8.77
N VAL A 23 1.20 -5.13 -9.43
CA VAL A 23 0.02 -5.39 -10.28
C VAL A 23 0.34 -5.40 -11.77
N GLY A 24 1.56 -4.99 -12.16
CA GLY A 24 2.03 -4.80 -13.54
C GLY A 24 1.33 -3.68 -14.34
N SER A 25 0.03 -3.47 -14.11
CA SER A 25 -0.76 -2.34 -14.58
C SER A 25 -2.00 -2.23 -13.71
N LEU A 26 -2.35 -1.00 -13.31
CA LEU A 26 -3.56 -0.70 -12.52
C LEU A 26 -4.80 -0.43 -13.39
N THR A 27 -4.65 -0.35 -14.71
CA THR A 27 -5.76 -0.02 -15.62
C THR A 27 -6.86 -1.07 -15.51
N GLY A 28 -8.08 -0.63 -15.18
CA GLY A 28 -9.24 -1.50 -15.02
C GLY A 28 -9.29 -2.33 -13.72
N LYS A 29 -8.21 -2.34 -12.91
CA LYS A 29 -8.09 -3.21 -11.72
C LYS A 29 -8.38 -2.53 -10.38
N PHE A 30 -8.92 -1.31 -10.40
CA PHE A 30 -9.19 -0.55 -9.17
C PHE A 30 -10.13 -1.29 -8.22
N ARG A 31 -11.18 -1.91 -8.76
CA ARG A 31 -12.16 -2.63 -7.96
C ARG A 31 -11.54 -3.88 -7.34
N ASP A 32 -10.75 -4.64 -8.11
CA ASP A 32 -10.04 -5.82 -7.61
C ASP A 32 -9.08 -5.47 -6.47
N VAL A 33 -8.38 -4.33 -6.58
CA VAL A 33 -7.48 -3.83 -5.53
C VAL A 33 -8.25 -3.44 -4.27
N ALA A 34 -9.37 -2.71 -4.41
CA ALA A 34 -10.22 -2.35 -3.29
C ALA A 34 -10.81 -3.58 -2.59
N ASP A 35 -11.32 -4.54 -3.36
CA ASP A 35 -11.88 -5.79 -2.86
C ASP A 35 -10.80 -6.65 -2.17
N LEU A 36 -9.56 -6.66 -2.69
CA LEU A 36 -8.43 -7.31 -2.04
C LEU A 36 -8.10 -6.67 -0.69
N MET A 37 -8.04 -5.33 -0.62
CA MET A 37 -7.78 -4.60 0.62
C MET A 37 -8.84 -4.92 1.68
N LYS A 38 -10.12 -4.93 1.29
CA LYS A 38 -11.24 -5.30 2.15
C LYS A 38 -11.16 -6.76 2.62
N ARG A 39 -10.95 -7.70 1.69
CA ARG A 39 -10.88 -9.15 1.98
C ARG A 39 -9.73 -9.51 2.91
N ARG A 40 -8.60 -8.80 2.83
CA ARG A 40 -7.40 -9.07 3.62
C ARG A 40 -7.25 -8.17 4.84
N ASN A 41 -8.19 -7.25 5.07
CA ASN A 41 -8.15 -6.24 6.13
C ASN A 41 -6.80 -5.47 6.09
N ILE A 42 -6.42 -5.02 4.89
CA ILE A 42 -5.21 -4.21 4.68
C ILE A 42 -5.61 -2.75 4.74
N GLN A 43 -4.97 -2.01 5.65
CA GLN A 43 -5.21 -0.58 5.83
C GLN A 43 -4.35 0.25 4.87
N VAL A 44 -3.14 -0.23 4.53
CA VAL A 44 -2.20 0.45 3.63
C VAL A 44 -1.64 -0.53 2.62
N LEU A 45 -1.86 -0.29 1.33
CA LEU A 45 -1.34 -1.12 0.23
C LEU A 45 -0.49 -0.28 -0.72
N CYS A 46 0.78 -0.66 -0.88
CA CYS A 46 1.67 -0.04 -1.86
C CYS A 46 1.62 -0.82 -3.17
N LEU A 47 1.25 -0.14 -4.27
CA LEU A 47 1.13 -0.75 -5.59
C LEU A 47 2.41 -0.50 -6.40
N GLN A 48 2.95 -1.54 -7.00
CA GLN A 48 4.15 -1.50 -7.85
C GLN A 48 3.81 -1.90 -9.28
N GLY A 49 4.69 -1.52 -10.22
CA GLY A 49 4.45 -1.77 -11.65
C GLY A 49 3.36 -0.87 -12.22
N THR A 50 3.18 0.34 -11.68
CA THR A 50 2.24 1.31 -12.25
C THR A 50 2.99 2.28 -13.14
N SER A 51 2.80 2.20 -14.46
CA SER A 51 3.37 3.11 -15.46
C SER A 51 2.70 4.50 -15.50
N TRP A 52 2.13 4.93 -14.37
CA TRP A 52 1.32 6.14 -14.29
C TRP A 52 2.21 7.38 -14.23
N LYS A 53 1.96 8.33 -15.13
CA LYS A 53 2.64 9.64 -15.15
C LYS A 53 1.88 10.67 -14.30
N GLY A 54 2.62 11.55 -13.63
CA GLY A 54 2.10 12.62 -12.77
C GLY A 54 1.75 12.18 -11.34
N ALA A 55 1.27 13.13 -10.53
CA ALA A 55 0.77 12.90 -9.18
C ALA A 55 -0.72 13.27 -9.09
N LYS A 56 -1.56 12.31 -8.72
CA LYS A 56 -3.00 12.52 -8.55
C LYS A 56 -3.52 11.68 -7.39
N VAL A 57 -4.56 12.21 -6.75
CA VAL A 57 -5.37 11.47 -5.79
C VAL A 57 -6.65 11.04 -6.49
N LYS A 58 -7.01 9.77 -6.36
CA LYS A 58 -8.26 9.22 -6.90
C LYS A 58 -8.91 8.32 -5.86
N GLU A 59 -10.22 8.43 -5.68
CA GLU A 59 -10.96 7.44 -4.90
C GLU A 59 -11.20 6.19 -5.74
N ILE A 60 -10.90 5.03 -5.14
CA ILE A 60 -10.97 3.72 -5.81
C ILE A 60 -11.90 2.80 -5.01
N GLY A 61 -13.20 2.84 -5.33
CA GLY A 61 -14.22 2.09 -4.59
C GLY A 61 -14.76 2.87 -3.39
N GLU A 62 -15.31 2.17 -2.40
CA GLU A 62 -15.82 2.76 -1.15
C GLU A 62 -14.68 2.97 -0.16
N ASP A 63 -14.39 4.22 0.17
CA ASP A 63 -13.46 4.67 1.23
C ASP A 63 -11.97 4.36 1.04
N VAL A 64 -11.53 3.96 -0.16
CA VAL A 64 -10.11 3.77 -0.47
C VAL A 64 -9.58 4.93 -1.31
N LYS A 65 -8.58 5.63 -0.77
CA LYS A 65 -7.88 6.71 -1.48
C LYS A 65 -6.60 6.17 -2.11
N LEU A 66 -6.51 6.26 -3.43
CA LEU A 66 -5.29 5.98 -4.19
C LEU A 66 -4.46 7.26 -4.29
N TYR A 67 -3.23 7.17 -3.78
CA TYR A 67 -2.19 8.17 -3.99
C TYR A 67 -1.16 7.59 -4.94
N HIS A 68 -0.90 8.26 -6.05
CA HIS A 68 0.27 7.97 -6.86
C HIS A 68 1.15 9.20 -6.96
N LYS A 69 2.45 8.97 -6.84
CA LYS A 69 3.49 9.97 -7.07
C LYS A 69 4.30 9.51 -8.27
N GLU A 70 4.61 10.43 -9.16
CA GLU A 70 5.60 10.20 -10.18
C GLU A 70 6.93 9.88 -9.51
N MET A 71 7.43 8.67 -9.72
CA MET A 71 8.82 8.37 -9.45
C MET A 71 9.61 9.01 -10.57
N GLY A 72 10.30 10.12 -10.28
CA GLY A 72 11.37 10.58 -11.15
C GLY A 72 12.31 9.41 -11.44
N MET A 73 12.83 9.35 -12.68
CA MET A 73 13.60 8.23 -13.24
C MET A 73 14.40 7.49 -12.16
N THR A 74 14.15 6.19 -12.02
CA THR A 74 14.94 5.39 -11.09
C THR A 74 16.38 5.33 -11.59
N PRO A 75 17.42 5.21 -10.72
CA PRO A 75 18.82 5.18 -11.17
C PRO A 75 19.15 4.12 -12.24
N LYS A 76 18.27 3.12 -12.41
CA LYS A 76 18.38 2.07 -13.45
C LYS A 76 17.99 2.54 -14.85
N GLU A 77 17.28 3.67 -14.97
CA GLU A 77 16.86 4.26 -16.24
C GLU A 77 17.74 5.46 -16.64
N MET A 78 18.79 5.76 -15.85
CA MET A 78 19.78 6.81 -16.11
C MET A 78 21.03 6.30 -16.85
N VAL A 79 21.00 5.07 -17.39
CA VAL A 79 22.11 4.44 -18.14
C VAL A 79 21.62 3.97 -19.49
#